data_AF-A0A7K4CIE3-F1
#
_entry.id   AF-A0A7K4CIE3-F1
#
_cell.length_a   1.000
_cell.length_b   1.000
_cell.length_c   1.000
_cell.angle_alpha   90.00
_cell.angle_beta   90.00
_cell.angle_gamma   90.00
#
_symmetry.space_group_name_H-M   'P 1'
#
loop_
_entity.id
_entity.type
_entity.pdbx_description
1 polymer ?
#
loop_
_entity_poly.entity_id
_entity_poly.type
_entity_poly.pdbx_seq_one_letter_code
_entity_poly.pdbx_strand_id
1 'polypeptide(L)'
;MLVSRFKESLGKSKGRQSLYAHSLSSTQIALQVAQMAGERPGPRLDRLVFATFIHDVGKLDPNFQAMLDAVSKGEKLPAKKVKHEASTFDYELPQLVLGSKEEIQKELQEALGYRLDLASLDGAMEHIWAFAVSHHGLFYLSYERGRDRVLRPLIRRQWTSFYPNEERRITLVDLLFEYHPLGGLVMISDLVASYCYEKGKDYQALFGQTRSLGELVEMMIERADEVEEARDYGVKETMMLVGGGLR
;
A
#
# COMPACT_ATOMS: atom_id res chain seq x y z
N MET A 1 5.20 15.99 -11.18
CA MET A 1 6.01 14.76 -11.00
C MET A 1 5.72 14.21 -9.60
N LEU A 2 5.41 12.91 -9.50
CA LEU A 2 4.85 12.29 -8.29
C LEU A 2 5.86 12.28 -7.13
N VAL A 3 7.13 11.98 -7.41
CA VAL A 3 8.15 11.83 -6.37
C VAL A 3 8.36 13.15 -5.62
N SER A 4 8.39 14.29 -6.33
CA SER A 4 8.45 15.62 -5.69
C SER A 4 7.26 15.85 -4.75
N ARG A 5 6.03 15.53 -5.18
CA ARG A 5 4.84 15.65 -4.33
C ARG A 5 4.93 14.76 -3.09
N PHE A 6 5.46 13.55 -3.24
CA PHE A 6 5.69 12.63 -2.12
C PHE A 6 6.74 13.18 -1.14
N LYS A 7 7.80 13.83 -1.63
CA LYS A 7 8.84 14.45 -0.79
C LYS A 7 8.30 15.64 0.01
N GLU A 8 7.37 16.40 -0.58
CA GLU A 8 6.75 17.60 0.02
C GLU A 8 5.57 17.29 0.96
N SER A 9 4.97 16.11 0.86
CA SER A 9 3.76 15.73 1.61
C SER A 9 4.07 14.88 2.84
N LEU A 10 3.21 14.96 3.86
CA LEU A 10 3.29 14.10 5.04
C LEU A 10 2.78 12.68 4.72
N GLY A 11 3.54 11.67 5.14
CA GLY A 11 3.14 10.25 5.12
C GLY A 11 2.60 9.78 6.47
N LYS A 12 3.17 10.31 7.57
CA LYS A 12 2.78 10.05 8.96
C LYS A 12 2.71 11.37 9.73
N SER A 13 1.75 11.48 10.65
CA SER A 13 1.58 12.67 11.50
C SER A 13 2.59 12.69 12.66
N LYS A 14 2.76 11.57 13.36
CA LYS A 14 3.79 11.38 14.39
C LYS A 14 5.17 11.41 13.73
N GLY A 15 6.10 12.20 14.26
CA GLY A 15 7.47 12.35 13.72
C GLY A 15 7.57 13.02 12.35
N ARG A 16 6.44 13.40 11.73
CA ARG A 16 6.35 14.12 10.45
C ARG A 16 7.14 13.47 9.30
N GLN A 17 7.12 12.14 9.22
CA GLN A 17 7.71 11.41 8.08
C GLN A 17 7.10 11.89 6.77
N SER A 18 7.92 12.16 5.76
CA SER A 18 7.41 12.44 4.42
C SER A 18 6.77 11.19 3.81
N LEU A 19 5.83 11.40 2.91
CA LEU A 19 5.18 10.33 2.16
C LEU A 19 6.18 9.55 1.32
N TYR A 20 7.18 10.24 0.77
CA TYR A 20 8.30 9.62 0.08
C TYR A 20 9.09 8.66 0.98
N ALA A 21 9.50 9.10 2.16
CA ALA A 21 10.31 8.26 3.05
C ALA A 21 9.54 7.00 3.49
N HIS A 22 8.25 7.14 3.82
CA HIS A 22 7.39 5.99 4.14
C HIS A 22 7.26 5.01 2.96
N SER A 23 6.96 5.54 1.77
CA SER A 23 6.78 4.72 0.57
C SER A 23 8.06 4.00 0.16
N LEU A 24 9.21 4.68 0.26
CA LEU A 24 10.52 4.11 -0.05
C LEU A 24 10.90 3.01 0.96
N SER A 25 10.73 3.24 2.26
CA SER A 25 10.98 2.21 3.29
C SER A 25 10.07 1.00 3.09
N SER A 26 8.78 1.22 2.82
CA SER A 26 7.84 0.15 2.51
C SER A 26 8.28 -0.64 1.26
N THR A 27 8.75 0.05 0.23
CA THR A 27 9.21 -0.60 -1.01
C THR A 27 10.49 -1.40 -0.80
N GLN A 28 11.42 -0.91 0.02
CA GLN A 28 12.63 -1.65 0.40
C GLN A 28 12.28 -2.92 1.18
N ILE A 29 11.34 -2.83 2.12
CA ILE A 29 10.82 -3.98 2.86
C ILE A 29 10.12 -4.95 1.90
N ALA A 30 9.36 -4.46 0.91
CA ALA A 30 8.71 -5.30 -0.10
C ALA A 30 9.70 -6.16 -0.88
N LEU A 31 10.86 -5.61 -1.26
CA LEU A 31 11.92 -6.38 -1.90
C LEU A 31 12.43 -7.51 -0.98
N GLN A 32 12.60 -7.23 0.31
CA GLN A 32 13.06 -8.22 1.29
C GLN A 32 12.02 -9.34 1.51
N VAL A 33 10.75 -8.99 1.76
CA VAL A 33 9.71 -10.00 1.99
C VAL A 33 9.38 -10.79 0.71
N ALA A 34 9.52 -10.19 -0.47
CA ALA A 34 9.40 -10.89 -1.75
C ALA A 34 10.52 -11.93 -1.92
N GLN A 35 11.76 -11.58 -1.55
CA GLN A 35 12.87 -12.53 -1.54
C GLN A 35 12.61 -13.69 -0.57
N MET A 36 12.11 -13.42 0.64
CA MET A 36 11.73 -14.46 1.61
C MET A 36 10.60 -15.36 1.08
N ALA A 37 9.69 -14.81 0.28
CA ALA A 37 8.62 -15.55 -0.40
C ALA A 37 9.11 -16.32 -1.66
N GLY A 38 10.39 -16.22 -2.02
CA GLY A 38 10.96 -16.88 -3.20
C GLY A 38 10.62 -16.20 -4.53
N GLU A 39 10.08 -14.98 -4.52
CA GLU A 39 9.83 -14.21 -5.74
C GLU A 39 11.17 -13.83 -6.39
N ARG A 40 11.20 -13.86 -7.72
CA ARG A 40 12.39 -13.56 -8.54
C ARG A 40 12.17 -12.27 -9.33
N PRO A 41 13.25 -11.60 -9.77
CA PRO A 41 13.13 -10.48 -10.71
C PRO A 41 12.30 -10.84 -11.93
N GLY A 42 11.39 -9.94 -12.31
CA GLY A 42 10.46 -10.12 -13.41
C GLY A 42 9.09 -9.48 -13.14
N PRO A 43 8.09 -9.73 -14.01
CA PRO A 43 6.85 -8.95 -14.01
C PRO A 43 6.06 -8.96 -12.71
N ARG A 44 6.09 -10.08 -11.97
CA ARG A 44 5.42 -10.20 -10.66
C ARG A 44 6.04 -9.26 -9.63
N LEU A 45 7.37 -9.31 -9.50
CA LEU A 45 8.10 -8.45 -8.56
C LEU A 45 7.99 -6.97 -8.95
N ASP A 46 8.05 -6.66 -10.25
CA ASP A 46 7.88 -5.28 -10.74
C ASP A 46 6.53 -4.69 -10.35
N ARG A 47 5.44 -5.47 -10.52
CA ARG A 47 4.09 -5.05 -10.13
C ARG A 47 3.96 -4.85 -8.62
N LEU A 48 4.55 -5.75 -7.82
CA LEU A 48 4.60 -5.62 -6.37
C LEU A 48 5.33 -4.35 -5.94
N VAL A 49 6.56 -4.15 -6.42
CA VAL A 49 7.41 -3.00 -6.10
C VAL A 49 6.71 -1.69 -6.48
N PHE A 50 6.13 -1.64 -7.68
CA PHE A 50 5.43 -0.45 -8.14
C PHE A 50 4.17 -0.19 -7.30
N ALA A 51 3.37 -1.22 -7.01
CA ALA A 51 2.19 -1.11 -6.15
C ALA A 51 2.55 -0.61 -4.74
N THR A 52 3.60 -1.17 -4.13
CA THR A 52 4.08 -0.74 -2.82
C THR A 52 4.56 0.71 -2.85
N PHE A 53 5.25 1.14 -3.90
CA PHE A 53 5.70 2.53 -3.96
C PHE A 53 4.54 3.52 -4.01
N ILE A 54 3.42 3.16 -4.65
CA ILE A 54 2.26 4.05 -4.83
C ILE A 54 1.11 3.81 -3.85
N HIS A 55 1.21 2.84 -2.92
CA HIS A 55 0.07 2.37 -2.09
C HIS A 55 -0.65 3.51 -1.36
N ASP A 56 0.10 4.53 -0.95
CA ASP A 56 -0.37 5.67 -0.20
C ASP A 56 -0.64 6.92 -1.07
N VAL A 57 -0.72 6.80 -2.40
CA VAL A 57 -0.90 7.97 -3.29
C VAL A 57 -2.11 8.82 -2.94
N GLY A 58 -3.20 8.21 -2.47
CA GLY A 58 -4.39 8.92 -2.04
C GLY A 58 -4.17 9.80 -0.80
N LYS A 59 -3.04 9.68 -0.09
CA LYS A 59 -2.65 10.63 0.96
C LYS A 59 -2.36 12.02 0.41
N LEU A 60 -2.17 12.16 -0.90
CA LEU A 60 -2.08 13.47 -1.57
C LEU A 60 -3.42 14.22 -1.61
N ASP A 61 -4.54 13.61 -1.17
CA ASP A 61 -5.79 14.32 -0.94
C ASP A 61 -5.56 15.50 0.04
N PRO A 62 -5.92 16.74 -0.35
CA PRO A 62 -5.74 17.91 0.52
C PRO A 62 -6.41 17.78 1.88
N ASN A 63 -7.56 17.12 1.98
CA ASN A 63 -8.24 16.87 3.25
C ASN A 63 -7.46 15.88 4.11
N PHE A 64 -6.86 14.86 3.50
CA PHE A 64 -6.02 13.90 4.23
C PHE A 64 -4.74 14.58 4.73
N GLN A 65 -4.07 15.40 3.90
CA GLN A 65 -2.92 16.18 4.34
C GLN A 65 -3.26 17.15 5.46
N ALA A 66 -4.42 17.84 5.39
CA ALA A 66 -4.88 18.71 6.46
C ALA A 66 -5.13 17.95 7.77
N MET A 67 -5.64 16.71 7.70
CA MET A 67 -5.77 15.85 8.87
C MET A 67 -4.40 15.47 9.46
N LEU A 68 -3.44 15.07 8.63
CA LEU A 68 -2.10 14.71 9.10
C LEU A 68 -1.39 15.90 9.77
N ASP A 69 -1.48 17.08 9.16
CA ASP A 69 -0.86 18.28 9.70
C ASP A 69 -1.50 18.70 11.02
N ALA A 70 -2.84 18.69 11.11
CA ALA A 70 -3.57 18.97 12.35
C ALA A 70 -3.15 18.02 13.49
N VAL A 71 -3.07 16.71 13.22
CA VAL A 71 -2.59 15.73 14.23
C VAL A 71 -1.16 16.03 14.64
N SER A 72 -0.28 16.35 13.68
CA SER A 72 1.13 16.62 13.98
C SER A 72 1.35 17.88 14.83
N LYS A 73 0.42 18.83 14.77
CA LYS A 73 0.44 20.09 15.54
C LYS A 73 -0.38 20.05 16.82
N GLY A 74 -1.09 18.95 17.09
CA GLY A 74 -2.04 18.85 18.20
C GLY A 74 -3.29 19.74 18.02
N GLU A 75 -3.64 20.07 16.79
CA GLU A 75 -4.78 20.91 16.44
C GLU A 75 -6.07 20.08 16.27
N LYS A 76 -7.21 20.77 16.26
CA LYS A 76 -8.50 20.13 16.01
C LYS A 76 -8.56 19.58 14.58
N LEU A 77 -9.00 18.34 14.44
CA LEU A 77 -9.20 17.72 13.13
C LEU A 77 -10.20 18.50 12.27
N PRO A 78 -9.99 18.57 10.94
CA PRO A 78 -10.99 19.06 9.99
C PRO A 78 -12.34 18.33 10.12
N ALA A 79 -13.43 19.02 9.79
CA ALA A 79 -14.78 18.45 9.87
C ALA A 79 -14.98 17.25 8.93
N LYS A 80 -14.38 17.30 7.73
CA LYS A 80 -14.39 16.20 6.78
C LYS A 80 -13.23 15.26 7.08
N LYS A 81 -13.55 14.01 7.44
CA LYS A 81 -12.58 12.93 7.58
C LYS A 81 -12.59 12.08 6.32
N VAL A 82 -11.43 11.83 5.74
CA VAL A 82 -11.25 10.99 4.56
C VAL A 82 -10.31 9.82 4.86
N LYS A 83 -10.51 8.71 4.15
CA LYS A 83 -9.57 7.57 4.13
C LYS A 83 -8.77 7.69 2.84
N HIS A 84 -7.46 7.59 2.91
CA HIS A 84 -6.60 7.91 1.77
C HIS A 84 -6.76 6.89 0.64
N GLU A 85 -7.03 5.64 0.95
CA GLU A 85 -7.31 4.61 -0.04
C GLU A 85 -8.50 5.02 -0.90
N ALA A 86 -9.59 5.48 -0.29
CA ALA A 86 -10.78 5.94 -1.02
C ALA A 86 -10.48 7.12 -1.98
N SER A 87 -9.46 7.93 -1.68
CA SER A 87 -9.05 9.08 -2.50
C SER A 87 -8.11 8.71 -3.66
N THR A 88 -7.65 7.46 -3.80
CA THR A 88 -6.66 7.07 -4.83
C THR A 88 -7.10 7.36 -6.27
N PHE A 89 -8.40 7.28 -6.57
CA PHE A 89 -8.96 7.61 -7.89
C PHE A 89 -9.60 9.00 -7.96
N ASP A 90 -9.49 9.80 -6.92
CA ASP A 90 -9.94 11.18 -6.95
C ASP A 90 -8.90 12.09 -7.63
N TYR A 91 -9.36 13.28 -8.03
CA TYR A 91 -8.52 14.29 -8.67
C TYR A 91 -7.80 13.76 -9.92
N GLU A 92 -6.55 14.17 -10.13
CA GLU A 92 -5.69 13.70 -11.22
C GLU A 92 -4.66 12.68 -10.73
N LEU A 93 -4.88 12.05 -9.57
CA LEU A 93 -3.89 11.14 -8.97
C LEU A 93 -3.58 9.92 -9.85
N PRO A 94 -4.56 9.27 -10.51
CA PRO A 94 -4.26 8.16 -11.43
C PRO A 94 -3.38 8.61 -12.60
N GLN A 95 -3.69 9.76 -13.19
CA GLN A 95 -2.92 10.34 -14.30
C GLN A 95 -1.52 10.73 -13.86
N LEU A 96 -1.38 11.27 -12.64
CA LEU A 96 -0.10 11.59 -12.04
C LEU A 96 0.77 10.33 -11.88
N VAL A 97 0.21 9.23 -11.39
CA VAL A 97 0.94 7.95 -11.27
C VAL A 97 1.34 7.42 -12.64
N LEU A 98 0.39 7.37 -13.59
CA LEU A 98 0.67 6.87 -14.95
C LEU A 98 1.73 7.72 -15.67
N GLY A 99 1.68 9.05 -15.49
CA GLY A 99 2.65 9.99 -16.05
C GLY A 99 4.00 10.01 -15.33
N SER A 100 4.12 9.38 -14.15
CA SER A 100 5.36 9.36 -13.36
C SER A 100 6.07 8.00 -13.37
N LYS A 101 5.68 7.06 -14.24
CA LYS A 101 6.28 5.71 -14.32
C LYS A 101 7.81 5.74 -14.49
N GLU A 102 8.31 6.55 -15.43
CA GLU A 102 9.75 6.71 -15.69
C GLU A 102 10.49 7.36 -14.51
N GLU A 103 9.86 8.35 -13.86
CA GLU A 103 10.40 8.97 -12.65
C GLU A 103 10.52 7.96 -11.52
N ILE A 104 9.48 7.16 -11.30
CA ILE A 104 9.46 6.11 -10.28
C ILE A 104 10.54 5.05 -10.58
N GLN A 105 10.64 4.58 -11.83
CA GLN A 105 11.68 3.63 -12.24
C GLN A 105 13.08 4.16 -11.91
N LYS A 106 13.37 5.41 -12.27
CA LYS A 106 14.65 6.05 -12.00
C LYS A 106 14.90 6.14 -10.49
N GLU A 107 13.92 6.60 -9.73
CA GLU A 107 14.05 6.73 -8.27
C GLU A 107 14.28 5.39 -7.58
N LEU A 108 13.60 4.31 -8.00
CA LEU A 108 13.81 2.96 -7.47
C LEU A 108 15.21 2.42 -7.79
N GLN A 109 15.73 2.71 -8.99
CA GLN A 109 17.08 2.34 -9.38
C GLN A 109 18.14 3.10 -8.56
N GLU A 110 17.94 4.40 -8.35
CA GLU A 110 18.90 5.25 -7.63
C GLU A 110 18.89 4.99 -6.13
N ALA A 111 17.71 4.85 -5.52
CA ALA A 111 17.56 4.73 -4.08
C ALA A 111 17.69 3.29 -3.57
N LEU A 112 17.20 2.30 -4.34
CA LEU A 112 17.15 0.89 -3.91
C LEU A 112 17.99 -0.05 -4.77
N GLY A 113 18.59 0.44 -5.87
CA GLY A 113 19.29 -0.40 -6.83
C GLY A 113 18.37 -1.30 -7.66
N TYR A 114 17.05 -1.16 -7.54
CA TYR A 114 16.08 -2.02 -8.21
C TYR A 114 15.70 -1.47 -9.58
N ARG A 115 16.00 -2.24 -10.63
CA ARG A 115 15.65 -1.89 -12.01
C ARG A 115 14.25 -2.41 -12.36
N LEU A 116 13.24 -1.58 -12.14
CA LEU A 116 11.88 -1.87 -12.59
C LEU A 116 11.81 -1.93 -14.12
N ASP A 117 11.24 -3.00 -14.70
CA ASP A 117 10.90 -3.02 -16.13
C ASP A 117 9.52 -2.39 -16.36
N LEU A 118 9.45 -1.31 -17.14
CA LEU A 118 8.18 -0.64 -17.42
C LEU A 118 7.23 -1.50 -18.26
N ALA A 119 7.76 -2.39 -19.11
CA ALA A 119 6.95 -3.30 -19.90
C ALA A 119 6.16 -4.27 -19.01
N SER A 120 6.66 -4.57 -17.81
CA SER A 120 5.96 -5.39 -16.80
C SER A 120 4.66 -4.75 -16.28
N LEU A 121 4.51 -3.43 -16.45
CA LEU A 121 3.33 -2.66 -16.01
C LEU A 121 2.24 -2.58 -17.09
N ASP A 122 2.56 -2.91 -18.34
CA ASP A 122 1.62 -2.79 -19.45
C ASP A 122 0.46 -3.78 -19.29
N GLY A 123 -0.76 -3.26 -19.36
CA GLY A 123 -1.98 -4.04 -19.10
C GLY A 123 -2.15 -4.50 -17.64
N ALA A 124 -1.21 -4.22 -16.73
CA ALA A 124 -1.21 -4.76 -15.37
C ALA A 124 -1.65 -3.75 -14.28
N MET A 125 -1.93 -2.51 -14.66
CA MET A 125 -2.28 -1.44 -13.71
C MET A 125 -3.48 -1.77 -12.83
N GLU A 126 -4.44 -2.56 -13.31
CA GLU A 126 -5.55 -3.04 -12.49
C GLU A 126 -5.08 -3.82 -11.26
N HIS A 127 -4.18 -4.79 -11.44
CA HIS A 127 -3.65 -5.58 -10.34
C HIS A 127 -2.80 -4.73 -9.40
N ILE A 128 -1.98 -3.84 -9.97
CA ILE A 128 -1.17 -2.87 -9.21
C ILE A 128 -2.06 -2.00 -8.33
N TRP A 129 -3.15 -1.46 -8.88
CA TRP A 129 -4.10 -0.67 -8.12
C TRP A 129 -4.78 -1.51 -7.06
N ALA A 130 -5.20 -2.74 -7.36
CA ALA A 130 -5.80 -3.62 -6.37
C ALA A 130 -4.87 -3.84 -5.18
N PHE A 131 -3.60 -4.17 -5.43
CA PHE A 131 -2.58 -4.35 -4.38
C PHE A 131 -2.38 -3.07 -3.56
N ALA A 132 -2.30 -1.92 -4.25
CA ALA A 132 -2.11 -0.61 -3.63
C ALA A 132 -3.29 -0.21 -2.74
N VAL A 133 -4.55 -0.40 -3.17
CA VAL A 133 -5.71 0.11 -2.42
C VAL A 133 -6.15 -0.82 -1.29
N SER A 134 -5.80 -2.10 -1.37
CA SER A 134 -6.20 -3.10 -0.38
C SER A 134 -5.25 -3.23 0.81
N HIS A 135 -4.17 -2.45 0.87
CA HIS A 135 -3.07 -2.69 1.81
C HIS A 135 -3.45 -2.62 3.31
N HIS A 136 -4.62 -2.07 3.64
CA HIS A 136 -5.20 -2.12 5.00
C HIS A 136 -6.30 -3.18 5.19
N GLY A 137 -6.54 -4.08 4.22
CA GLY A 137 -7.50 -5.20 4.32
C GLY A 137 -8.98 -4.81 4.23
N LEU A 138 -9.31 -3.51 4.30
CA LEU A 138 -10.69 -3.02 4.26
C LEU A 138 -11.19 -2.68 2.87
N PHE A 139 -10.34 -2.13 2.02
CA PHE A 139 -10.75 -1.61 0.73
C PHE A 139 -10.47 -2.62 -0.38
N TYR A 140 -11.25 -2.52 -1.45
CA TYR A 140 -11.07 -3.31 -2.65
C TYR A 140 -11.34 -2.48 -3.91
N LEU A 141 -10.76 -2.95 -5.01
CA LEU A 141 -10.91 -2.32 -6.31
C LEU A 141 -12.19 -2.85 -6.98
N SER A 142 -13.07 -1.94 -7.33
CA SER A 142 -14.34 -2.21 -8.01
C SER A 142 -14.36 -1.48 -9.34
N TYR A 143 -15.20 -1.92 -10.27
CA TYR A 143 -15.40 -1.26 -11.54
C TYR A 143 -16.88 -1.08 -11.83
N GLU A 144 -17.23 0.14 -12.20
CA GLU A 144 -18.58 0.47 -12.65
C GLU A 144 -18.53 1.15 -14.00
N ARG A 145 -19.52 0.82 -14.84
CA ARG A 145 -19.67 1.46 -16.14
C ARG A 145 -20.57 2.67 -16.01
N GLY A 146 -20.02 3.83 -16.37
CA GLY A 146 -20.77 5.06 -16.44
C GLY A 146 -21.84 5.02 -17.52
N ARG A 147 -22.75 6.01 -17.50
CA ARG A 147 -23.77 6.19 -18.55
C ARG A 147 -23.18 6.36 -19.95
N ASP A 148 -21.95 6.86 -20.01
CA ASP A 148 -21.13 7.03 -21.21
C ASP A 148 -20.45 5.73 -21.67
N ARG A 149 -20.78 4.59 -21.06
CA ARG A 149 -20.22 3.26 -21.32
C ARG A 149 -18.73 3.12 -20.99
N VAL A 150 -18.13 4.09 -20.34
CA VAL A 150 -16.74 4.01 -19.89
C VAL A 150 -16.68 3.29 -18.54
N LEU A 151 -15.91 2.21 -18.48
CA LEU A 151 -15.64 1.46 -17.26
C LEU A 151 -14.63 2.24 -16.40
N ARG A 152 -14.99 2.54 -15.17
CA ARG A 152 -14.16 3.34 -14.25
C ARG A 152 -13.85 2.53 -13.00
N PRO A 153 -12.59 2.60 -12.51
CA PRO A 153 -12.25 2.04 -11.22
C PRO A 153 -12.88 2.88 -10.10
N LEU A 154 -13.28 2.19 -9.04
CA LEU A 154 -13.83 2.75 -7.81
C LEU A 154 -13.24 1.99 -6.63
N ILE A 155 -13.18 2.65 -5.48
CA ILE A 155 -12.71 2.02 -4.24
C ILE A 155 -13.89 1.83 -3.31
N ARG A 156 -14.06 0.60 -2.85
CA ARG A 156 -15.17 0.18 -2.00
C ARG A 156 -14.64 -0.44 -0.72
N ARG A 157 -15.40 -0.33 0.38
CA ARG A 157 -14.97 -0.72 1.73
C ARG A 157 -15.51 -2.07 2.23
N GLN A 158 -16.61 -2.56 1.66
CA GLN A 158 -17.24 -3.80 2.14
C GLN A 158 -17.38 -4.76 0.98
N TRP A 159 -16.44 -5.71 0.88
CA TRP A 159 -16.41 -6.69 -0.21
C TRP A 159 -17.57 -7.68 -0.14
N THR A 160 -18.19 -7.85 1.04
CA THR A 160 -19.40 -8.66 1.25
C THR A 160 -20.69 -7.95 0.83
N SER A 161 -20.64 -6.64 0.54
CA SER A 161 -21.81 -5.90 0.06
C SER A 161 -22.04 -6.12 -1.44
N PHE A 162 -23.32 -6.11 -1.84
CA PHE A 162 -23.73 -6.13 -3.24
C PHE A 162 -23.94 -4.69 -3.76
N TYR A 163 -23.33 -4.39 -4.90
CA TYR A 163 -23.46 -3.09 -5.58
C TYR A 163 -24.07 -3.32 -6.97
N PRO A 164 -25.32 -2.89 -7.23
CA PRO A 164 -26.05 -3.26 -8.45
C PRO A 164 -25.39 -2.88 -9.78
N ASN A 165 -24.53 -1.86 -9.80
CA ASN A 165 -23.85 -1.37 -11.01
C ASN A 165 -22.40 -1.87 -11.13
N GLU A 166 -21.92 -2.65 -10.16
CA GLU A 166 -20.58 -3.24 -10.18
C GLU A 166 -20.50 -4.32 -11.26
N GLU A 167 -19.63 -4.11 -12.25
CA GLU A 167 -19.40 -5.08 -13.32
C GLU A 167 -18.34 -6.12 -12.96
N ARG A 168 -17.34 -5.71 -12.16
CA ARG A 168 -16.26 -6.58 -11.67
C ARG A 168 -15.53 -5.95 -10.49
N ARG A 169 -14.78 -6.78 -9.76
CA ARG A 169 -14.00 -6.38 -8.59
C ARG A 169 -12.79 -7.27 -8.37
N ILE A 170 -11.80 -6.75 -7.67
CA ILE A 170 -10.66 -7.48 -7.09
C ILE A 170 -10.66 -7.19 -5.59
N THR A 171 -10.96 -8.22 -4.82
CA THR A 171 -11.20 -8.21 -3.37
C THR A 171 -10.03 -8.80 -2.59
N LEU A 172 -10.08 -8.69 -1.26
CA LEU A 172 -9.10 -9.35 -0.38
C LEU A 172 -9.03 -10.86 -0.62
N VAL A 173 -10.15 -11.52 -0.96
CA VAL A 173 -10.16 -12.95 -1.29
C VAL A 173 -9.29 -13.23 -2.51
N ASP A 174 -9.45 -12.44 -3.57
CA ASP A 174 -8.64 -12.60 -4.78
C ASP A 174 -7.15 -12.40 -4.45
N LEU A 175 -6.80 -11.46 -3.57
CA LEU A 175 -5.43 -11.25 -3.13
C LEU A 175 -4.83 -12.41 -2.35
N LEU A 176 -5.64 -13.09 -1.54
CA LEU A 176 -5.23 -14.24 -0.73
C LEU A 176 -5.13 -15.54 -1.52
N PHE A 177 -5.82 -15.65 -2.67
CA PHE A 177 -5.85 -16.89 -3.46
C PHE A 177 -5.24 -16.74 -4.86
N GLU A 178 -5.75 -15.82 -5.68
CA GLU A 178 -5.29 -15.63 -7.06
C GLU A 178 -3.94 -14.92 -7.12
N TYR A 179 -3.76 -13.88 -6.31
CA TYR A 179 -2.55 -13.05 -6.33
C TYR A 179 -1.55 -13.40 -5.22
N HIS A 180 -1.75 -14.51 -4.52
CA HIS A 180 -0.85 -14.92 -3.46
C HIS A 180 0.58 -15.15 -3.98
N PRO A 181 1.63 -14.69 -3.26
CA PRO A 181 1.59 -13.92 -2.00
C PRO A 181 1.56 -12.39 -2.20
N LEU A 182 1.66 -11.88 -3.43
CA LEU A 182 1.99 -10.48 -3.75
C LEU A 182 1.09 -9.45 -3.05
N GLY A 183 -0.23 -9.62 -3.06
CA GLY A 183 -1.15 -8.68 -2.41
C GLY A 183 -0.91 -8.56 -0.90
N GLY A 184 -0.61 -9.67 -0.24
CA GLY A 184 -0.26 -9.71 1.19
C GLY A 184 1.11 -9.10 1.49
N LEU A 185 2.06 -9.21 0.55
CA LEU A 185 3.39 -8.61 0.72
C LEU A 185 3.33 -7.08 0.78
N VAL A 186 2.42 -6.41 0.06
CA VAL A 186 2.21 -4.96 0.21
C VAL A 186 1.76 -4.61 1.62
N MET A 187 0.79 -5.36 2.16
CA MET A 187 0.26 -5.17 3.52
C MET A 187 1.36 -5.34 4.57
N ILE A 188 2.10 -6.45 4.50
CA ILE A 188 3.21 -6.75 5.42
C ILE A 188 4.26 -5.63 5.36
N SER A 189 4.56 -5.15 4.15
CA SER A 189 5.59 -4.13 3.95
C SER A 189 5.21 -2.79 4.57
N ASP A 190 3.97 -2.31 4.36
CA ASP A 190 3.48 -1.09 5.01
C ASP A 190 3.44 -1.23 6.54
N LEU A 191 3.01 -2.38 7.06
CA LEU A 191 2.94 -2.63 8.50
C LEU A 191 4.31 -2.63 9.16
N VAL A 192 5.28 -3.35 8.60
CA VAL A 192 6.65 -3.37 9.13
C VAL A 192 7.27 -1.98 9.05
N ALA A 193 7.10 -1.26 7.93
CA ALA A 193 7.61 0.11 7.78
C ALA A 193 7.03 1.05 8.85
N SER A 194 5.71 0.96 9.06
CA SER A 194 4.98 1.75 10.04
C SER A 194 5.42 1.44 11.47
N TYR A 195 5.50 0.15 11.83
CA TYR A 195 5.91 -0.29 13.16
C TYR A 195 7.34 0.17 13.49
N CYS A 196 8.27 -0.05 12.57
CA CYS A 196 9.67 0.32 12.75
C CYS A 196 9.82 1.83 12.93
N TYR A 197 9.14 2.63 12.10
CA TYR A 197 9.16 4.07 12.24
C TYR A 197 8.57 4.55 13.58
N GLU A 198 7.40 4.04 13.96
CA GLU A 198 6.69 4.48 15.18
C GLU A 198 7.39 4.09 16.48
N LYS A 199 8.13 2.98 16.48
CA LYS A 199 8.92 2.50 17.63
C LYS A 199 10.39 2.89 17.56
N GLY A 200 10.82 3.63 16.53
CA GLY A 200 12.23 3.99 16.34
C GLY A 200 13.15 2.79 16.16
N LYS A 201 12.65 1.70 15.56
CA LYS A 201 13.39 0.46 15.31
C LYS A 201 13.92 0.41 13.89
N ASP A 202 15.05 -0.24 13.71
CA ASP A 202 15.58 -0.59 12.39
C ASP A 202 14.91 -1.89 11.89
N TYR A 203 14.30 -1.84 10.70
CA TYR A 203 13.69 -3.03 10.10
C TYR A 203 14.76 -4.07 9.71
N GLN A 204 16.01 -3.69 9.41
CA GLN A 204 17.08 -4.67 9.17
C GLN A 204 17.35 -5.52 10.42
N ALA A 205 17.35 -4.89 11.60
CA ALA A 205 17.49 -5.61 12.86
C ALA A 205 16.29 -6.54 13.14
N LEU A 206 15.09 -6.16 12.67
CA LEU A 206 13.89 -7.00 12.77
C LEU A 206 13.99 -8.22 11.84
N PHE A 207 14.42 -8.04 10.59
CA PHE A 207 14.70 -9.16 9.67
C PHE A 207 15.82 -10.07 10.15
N GLY A 208 16.82 -9.54 10.88
CA GLY A 208 17.85 -10.37 11.52
C GLY A 208 17.31 -11.33 12.60
N GLN A 209 16.08 -11.13 13.06
CA GLN A 209 15.43 -11.98 14.08
C GLN A 209 14.48 -13.01 13.46
N THR A 210 14.20 -12.96 12.15
CA THR A 210 13.26 -13.86 11.46
C THR A 210 13.97 -14.65 10.37
N ARG A 211 13.63 -15.92 10.24
CA ARG A 211 14.23 -16.86 9.26
C ARG A 211 13.30 -17.13 8.09
N SER A 212 12.02 -16.87 8.24
CA SER A 212 10.99 -17.09 7.22
C SER A 212 9.96 -15.97 7.22
N LEU A 213 9.22 -15.85 6.12
CA LEU A 213 8.11 -14.90 6.02
C LEU A 213 7.00 -15.26 7.01
N GLY A 214 6.78 -16.56 7.28
CA GLY A 214 5.85 -17.02 8.30
C GLY A 214 6.20 -16.50 9.69
N GLU A 215 7.47 -16.65 10.12
CA GLU A 215 7.95 -16.13 11.40
C GLU A 215 7.81 -14.60 11.49
N LEU A 216 8.04 -13.88 10.39
CA LEU A 216 7.82 -12.44 10.33
C LEU A 216 6.35 -12.08 10.55
N VAL A 217 5.43 -12.79 9.88
CA VAL A 217 3.99 -12.54 10.05
C VAL A 217 3.53 -12.87 11.46
N GLU A 218 3.98 -13.99 12.04
CA GLU A 218 3.69 -14.35 13.44
C GLU A 218 4.17 -13.27 14.41
N MET A 219 5.41 -12.79 14.24
CA MET A 219 5.94 -11.68 15.04
C MET A 219 5.10 -10.41 14.90
N MET A 220 4.61 -10.10 13.69
CA MET A 220 3.74 -8.94 13.47
C MET A 220 2.33 -9.13 14.05
N ILE A 221 1.81 -10.37 14.07
CA ILE A 221 0.53 -10.72 14.74
C ILE A 221 0.64 -10.53 16.25
N GLU A 222 1.72 -11.02 16.87
CA GLU A 222 1.97 -10.85 18.30
C GLU A 222 2.10 -9.37 18.69
N ARG A 223 2.65 -8.56 17.79
CA ARG A 223 2.87 -7.12 17.99
C ARG A 223 1.73 -6.27 17.43
N ALA A 224 0.65 -6.87 16.91
CA ALA A 224 -0.43 -6.13 16.25
C ALA A 224 -1.03 -5.05 17.16
N ASP A 225 -1.24 -5.37 18.44
CA ASP A 225 -1.77 -4.43 19.44
C ASP A 225 -0.86 -3.21 19.64
N GLU A 226 0.47 -3.37 19.46
CA GLU A 226 1.43 -2.27 19.54
C GLU A 226 1.40 -1.34 18.31
N VAL A 227 0.86 -1.84 17.19
CA VAL A 227 0.65 -1.11 15.92
C VAL A 227 -0.77 -0.49 15.90
N GLU A 228 -1.73 -1.10 16.60
CA GLU A 228 -3.16 -0.73 16.59
C GLU A 228 -3.56 0.40 17.55
N GLU A 229 -2.69 0.91 18.44
CA GLU A 229 -3.03 2.00 19.38
C GLU A 229 -3.64 3.26 18.70
N ALA A 230 -3.58 3.38 17.37
CA ALA A 230 -4.25 4.42 16.58
C ALA A 230 -5.17 3.94 15.44
N ARG A 231 -5.38 2.62 15.25
CA ARG A 231 -5.95 2.04 14.02
C ARG A 231 -6.88 0.86 14.29
N ASP A 232 -8.18 1.14 14.40
CA ASP A 232 -9.30 0.22 14.59
C ASP A 232 -9.59 -0.64 13.32
N TYR A 233 -8.64 -1.49 12.90
CA TYR A 233 -8.68 -2.11 11.57
C TYR A 233 -8.65 -3.65 11.53
N GLY A 234 -8.59 -4.36 12.65
CA GLY A 234 -8.48 -5.82 12.60
C GLY A 234 -7.22 -6.25 11.83
N VAL A 235 -6.12 -5.55 12.11
CA VAL A 235 -4.80 -5.79 11.52
C VAL A 235 -4.37 -7.21 11.84
N LYS A 236 -4.65 -7.66 13.07
CA LYS A 236 -4.38 -9.02 13.53
C LYS A 236 -5.08 -10.06 12.67
N GLU A 237 -6.39 -9.92 12.45
CA GLU A 237 -7.19 -10.83 11.62
C GLU A 237 -6.71 -10.83 10.17
N THR A 238 -6.41 -9.65 9.62
CA THR A 238 -5.86 -9.51 8.27
C THR A 238 -4.51 -10.22 8.15
N MET A 239 -3.63 -10.07 9.14
CA MET A 239 -2.33 -10.76 9.18
C MET A 239 -2.47 -12.27 9.36
N MET A 240 -3.43 -12.75 10.16
CA MET A 240 -3.72 -14.18 10.25
C MET A 240 -4.16 -14.76 8.90
N LEU A 241 -4.98 -14.03 8.14
CA LEU A 241 -5.41 -14.44 6.80
C LEU A 241 -4.24 -14.46 5.81
N VAL A 242 -3.41 -13.42 5.79
CA VAL A 242 -2.21 -13.34 4.93
C VAL A 242 -1.20 -14.44 5.29
N GLY A 243 -0.96 -14.67 6.59
CA GLY A 243 -0.03 -15.68 7.10
C GLY A 243 -0.47 -17.12 6.83
N GLY A 244 -1.78 -17.38 6.71
CA GLY A 244 -2.32 -18.72 6.49
C GLY A 244 -1.82 -19.42 5.22
N GLY A 245 -1.40 -18.67 4.20
CA GLY A 245 -0.83 -19.19 2.96
C GLY A 245 0.71 -19.22 2.92
N LEU A 246 1.38 -18.68 3.95
CA LEU A 246 2.83 -18.44 4.01
C LEU A 246 3.48 -19.40 5.01
N ARG A 247 3.50 -20.69 4.69
CA ARG A 247 4.25 -21.72 5.46
C ARG A 247 5.59 -22.01 4.81
#